data_AF-A0A967WDN3-F1
#
_entry.id   AF-A0A967WDN3-F1
#
_cell.length_a   1.000
_cell.length_b   1.000
_cell.length_c   1.000
_cell.angle_alpha   90.00
_cell.angle_beta   90.00
_cell.angle_gamma   90.00
#
_symmetry.space_group_name_H-M   'P 1'
#
loop_
_entity.id
_entity.type
_entity.pdbx_description
1 polymer ?
#
loop_
_entity_poly.entity_id
_entity_poly.type
_entity_poly.pdbx_seq_one_letter_code
_entity_poly.pdbx_strand_id
1 'polypeptide(L)' 'RVAVVGSGPAGLTVAQDLKLQGHDVTIFEALPVAGGMMRVGIPAYRLPYDLLQREV' A
#
# COMPACT_ATOMS: atom_id res chain seq x y z
N ARG A 1 16.81 8.80 -2.45
CA ARG A 1 15.83 7.97 -3.20
C ARG A 1 15.72 6.64 -2.48
N VAL A 2 14.51 6.18 -2.19
CA VAL A 2 14.21 4.97 -1.42
C VAL A 2 13.30 4.06 -2.23
N ALA A 3 13.55 2.75 -2.18
CA ALA A 3 12.69 1.74 -2.77
C ALA A 3 12.00 0.93 -1.66
N VAL A 4 10.68 0.76 -1.78
CA VAL A 4 9.88 -0.11 -0.90
C VAL A 4 9.36 -1.27 -1.74
N VAL A 5 9.54 -2.50 -1.26
CA VAL A 5 9.04 -3.71 -1.94
C VAL A 5 7.80 -4.21 -1.21
N GLY A 6 6.69 -4.23 -1.93
CA GLY A 6 5.35 -4.56 -1.43
C GLY A 6 4.52 -3.33 -1.09
N SER A 7 3.27 -3.33 -1.54
CA SER A 7 2.24 -2.31 -1.29
C SER A 7 1.21 -2.75 -0.24
N GLY A 8 1.60 -3.68 0.63
CA GLY A 8 0.82 -4.04 1.81
C GLY A 8 0.78 -2.90 2.84
N PRO A 9 0.05 -3.08 3.95
CA PRO A 9 -0.09 -2.04 4.97
C PRO A 9 1.26 -1.52 5.48
N ALA A 10 2.20 -2.41 5.78
CA ALA A 10 3.53 -2.02 6.25
C ALA A 10 4.32 -1.20 5.21
N GLY A 11 4.25 -1.59 3.92
CA GLY A 11 4.96 -0.89 2.85
C GLY A 11 4.39 0.50 2.59
N LEU A 12 3.06 0.62 2.60
CA LEU A 12 2.37 1.91 2.45
C LEU A 12 2.65 2.85 3.62
N THR A 13 2.62 2.36 4.86
CA THR A 13 2.96 3.17 6.05
C THR A 13 4.38 3.72 5.98
N VAL A 14 5.37 2.86 5.71
CA VAL A 14 6.77 3.31 5.59
C VAL A 14 6.95 4.30 4.44
N ALA A 15 6.30 4.04 3.29
CA ALA A 15 6.36 4.94 2.15
C ALA A 15 5.76 6.32 2.46
N GLN A 16 4.64 6.36 3.18
CA GLN A 16 3.99 7.59 3.63
C GLN A 16 4.90 8.37 4.58
N ASP A 17 5.43 7.73 5.62
CA ASP A 17 6.30 8.37 6.61
C ASP A 17 7.54 8.98 5.95
N LEU A 18 8.20 8.22 5.08
CA LEU A 18 9.37 8.70 4.34
C LEU A 18 9.02 9.83 3.37
N LYS A 19 7.85 9.77 2.73
CA LYS A 19 7.38 10.84 1.85
C LYS A 19 7.12 12.13 2.62
N LEU A 20 6.52 12.05 3.81
CA LEU A 20 6.30 13.20 4.71
C LEU A 20 7.61 13.80 5.21
N GLN A 21 8.65 13.00 5.36
CA GLN A 21 10.01 13.46 5.70
C GLN A 21 10.77 14.06 4.50
N GLY A 22 10.15 14.13 3.31
CA GLY A 22 10.73 14.74 2.11
C GLY A 22 11.56 13.80 1.24
N HIS A 23 11.52 12.49 1.49
CA HIS A 23 12.23 11.52 0.65
C HIS A 23 11.46 11.20 -0.64
N ASP A 24 12.21 11.00 -1.72
CA ASP A 24 11.69 10.41 -2.95
C ASP A 24 11.61 8.89 -2.80
N VAL A 25 10.39 8.34 -2.83
CA VAL A 25 10.08 6.92 -2.55
C VAL A 25 9.40 6.31 -3.78
N THR A 26 9.82 5.10 -4.14
CA THR A 26 9.18 4.27 -5.18
C THR A 26 8.78 2.93 -4.59
N ILE A 27 7.52 2.53 -4.80
CA ILE A 27 6.99 1.23 -4.34
C ILE A 27 6.98 0.26 -5.52
N PHE A 28 7.46 -0.96 -5.30
CA PHE A 28 7.40 -2.06 -6.25
C PHE A 28 6.44 -3.13 -5.73
N GLU A 29 5.39 -3.44 -6.48
CA GLU A 29 4.38 -4.44 -6.13
C GLU A 29 4.36 -5.55 -7.18
N ALA A 30 4.22 -6.80 -6.72
CA ALA A 30 4.13 -7.97 -7.57
C ALA A 30 2.69 -8.25 -8.06
N LEU A 31 1.70 -7.85 -7.26
CA LEU A 31 0.28 -7.98 -7.58
C LEU A 31 -0.17 -6.90 -8.59
N PRO A 32 -1.21 -7.17 -9.40
CA PRO A 32 -1.77 -6.17 -10.33
C PRO A 32 -2.51 -5.03 -9.62
N VAL A 33 -2.65 -5.10 -8.30
CA VAL A 33 -3.37 -4.13 -7.47
C VAL A 33 -2.58 -3.85 -6.21
N ALA A 34 -2.62 -2.60 -5.75
CA ALA A 34 -2.00 -2.20 -4.50
C ALA A 34 -2.89 -2.54 -3.27
N GLY A 35 -2.28 -2.59 -2.08
CA GLY A 35 -2.96 -2.88 -0.81
C GLY A 35 -2.64 -4.27 -0.22
N GLY A 36 -1.87 -5.10 -0.92
CA GLY A 36 -1.42 -6.41 -0.46
C GLY A 36 -2.56 -7.28 0.11
N MET A 37 -2.33 -7.93 1.25
CA MET A 37 -3.31 -8.84 1.88
C MET A 37 -4.63 -8.17 2.24
N MET A 38 -4.66 -6.86 2.47
CA MET A 38 -5.93 -6.16 2.73
C MET A 38 -6.82 -6.13 1.47
N ARG A 39 -6.21 -6.09 0.27
CA ARG A 39 -6.92 -6.14 -1.01
C ARG A 39 -7.23 -7.56 -1.46
N VAL A 40 -6.28 -8.48 -1.34
CA VAL A 40 -6.40 -9.82 -1.94
C VAL A 40 -6.80 -10.93 -0.95
N GLY A 41 -6.60 -10.72 0.34
CA GLY A 41 -6.86 -11.74 1.38
C GLY A 41 -8.14 -11.52 2.17
N ILE A 42 -8.60 -10.28 2.31
CA ILE A 42 -9.82 -9.95 3.07
C ILE A 42 -11.01 -9.85 2.09
N PRO A 43 -12.09 -10.61 2.31
CA PRO A 43 -13.29 -10.51 1.51
C PRO A 43 -13.95 -9.12 1.59
N ALA A 44 -14.52 -8.65 0.49
CA ALA A 44 -15.12 -7.33 0.37
C ALA A 44 -16.23 -7.03 1.41
N TYR A 45 -16.98 -8.05 1.85
CA TYR A 45 -18.02 -7.86 2.87
C TYR A 45 -17.46 -7.55 4.27
N ARG A 46 -16.17 -7.84 4.53
CA ARG A 46 -15.46 -7.45 5.76
C ARG A 46 -14.66 -6.17 5.60
N LEU A 47 -14.10 -5.96 4.40
CA LEU A 47 -13.33 -4.77 4.08
C LEU A 47 -13.69 -4.31 2.65
N PRO A 48 -14.63 -3.35 2.52
CA PRO A 48 -15.04 -2.84 1.22
C PRO A 48 -13.86 -2.26 0.43
N TYR A 49 -13.73 -2.66 -0.83
CA TYR A 49 -12.58 -2.30 -1.66
C TYR A 49 -12.54 -0.83 -2.04
N ASP A 50 -13.69 -0.15 -2.08
CA ASP A 50 -13.82 1.28 -2.28
C ASP A 50 -13.22 2.09 -1.12
N LEU A 51 -13.43 1.63 0.11
CA LEU A 51 -12.79 2.20 1.30
C LEU A 51 -11.28 2.01 1.25
N LEU A 52 -10.82 0.79 0.96
CA LEU A 52 -9.39 0.49 0.85
C LEU A 52 -8.71 1.30 -0.26
N GLN A 53 -9.38 1.54 -1.39
CA GLN A 53 -8.84 2.32 -2.50
C GLN A 53 -8.60 3.80 -2.13
N ARG A 54 -9.26 4.33 -1.09
CA ARG A 54 -9.04 5.72 -0.65
C ARG A 54 -7.75 5.89 0.14
N GLU A 55 -7.27 4.81 0.76
CA GLU A 55 -6.09 4.79 1.64
C GLU A 55 -4.80 4.40 0.90
N VAL A 56 -4.91 4.01 -0.39
CA VAL A 56 -3.82 3.51 -1.24
C VAL A 56 -3.58 4.46 -2.40
#